data_AF-A0AAJ5USL8-F1
#
_entry.id   AF-A0AAJ5USL8-F1
#
_cell.length_a   1.000
_cell.length_b   1.000
_cell.length_c   1.000
_cell.angle_alpha   90.00
_cell.angle_beta   90.00
_cell.angle_gamma   90.00
#
_symmetry.space_group_name_H-M   'P 1'
#
loop_
_entity.id
_entity.type
_entity.pdbx_description
1 polymer ?
#
loop_
_entity_poly.entity_id
_entity_poly.type
_entity_poly.pdbx_seq_one_letter_code
_entity_poly.pdbx_strand_id
1 'polypeptide(L)'
;MKKISIVIVISSIVVISLVTLGFYLHQEDKAVDAIKTGSSRISKQIDQRKPISFLLLGVDPGADGRVDRGLSDSMMVVTLNPA
;
A
#
# COMPACT_ATOMS: atom_id res chain seq x y z
N MET A 1 -46.52 9.50 -14.46
CA MET A 1 -46.03 8.90 -13.20
C MET A 1 -45.11 7.69 -13.42
N LYS A 2 -45.54 6.63 -14.13
CA LYS A 2 -44.72 5.41 -14.34
C LYS A 2 -43.38 5.65 -15.07
N LYS A 3 -43.35 6.53 -16.09
CA LYS A 3 -42.12 6.87 -16.85
C LYS A 3 -41.06 7.58 -16.00
N ILE A 4 -41.48 8.47 -15.10
CA ILE A 4 -40.59 9.18 -14.16
C ILE A 4 -40.00 8.22 -13.13
N SER A 5 -40.81 7.28 -12.61
CA SER A 5 -40.32 6.20 -11.74
C SER A 5 -39.26 5.33 -12.43
N ILE A 6 -39.45 4.98 -13.70
CA ILE A 6 -38.48 4.19 -14.48
C ILE A 6 -37.16 4.93 -14.68
N VAL A 7 -37.19 6.23 -14.96
CA VAL A 7 -35.97 7.05 -15.12
C VAL A 7 -35.19 7.14 -13.81
N ILE A 8 -35.88 7.28 -12.67
CA ILE A 8 -35.25 7.31 -11.35
C ILE A 8 -34.57 5.97 -11.02
N VAL A 9 -35.23 4.85 -11.34
CA VAL A 9 -34.67 3.50 -11.10
C VAL A 9 -33.44 3.25 -11.97
N ILE A 10 -33.47 3.63 -13.25
CA ILE A 10 -32.30 3.49 -14.14
C ILE A 10 -31.15 4.36 -13.64
N SER A 11 -31.44 5.60 -13.22
CA SER A 11 -30.43 6.50 -12.67
C SER A 11 -29.80 5.96 -11.39
N SER A 12 -30.55 5.31 -10.51
CA SER A 12 -29.99 4.74 -9.27
C SER A 12 -29.07 3.55 -9.55
N ILE A 13 -29.42 2.71 -10.52
CA ILE A 13 -28.60 1.56 -10.93
C ILE A 13 -27.25 2.02 -11.48
N VAL A 14 -27.23 3.07 -12.30
CA VAL A 14 -25.98 3.64 -12.85
C VAL A 14 -25.07 4.16 -11.73
N VAL A 15 -25.64 4.87 -10.75
CA VAL A 15 -24.87 5.40 -9.61
C VAL A 15 -24.28 4.26 -8.77
N ILE A 16 -25.07 3.23 -8.48
CA ILE A 16 -24.60 2.06 -7.71
C ILE A 16 -23.44 1.37 -8.45
N SER A 17 -23.55 1.19 -9.78
CA SER A 17 -22.51 0.56 -10.58
C SER A 17 -21.19 1.37 -10.61
N LEU A 18 -21.28 2.70 -10.58
CA LEU A 18 -20.08 3.55 -10.55
C LEU A 18 -19.40 3.49 -9.18
N VAL A 19 -20.17 3.46 -8.10
CA VAL A 19 -19.63 3.36 -6.73
C VAL A 19 -18.91 2.02 -6.52
N THR A 20 -19.49 0.91 -6.98
CA THR A 20 -18.86 -0.42 -6.86
C THR A 20 -17.57 -0.52 -7.67
N LEU A 21 -17.55 0.00 -8.90
CA LEU A 21 -16.34 0.07 -9.72
C LEU A 21 -15.26 0.95 -9.07
N GLY A 22 -15.63 2.12 -8.54
CA GLY A 22 -14.69 2.99 -7.83
C GLY A 22 -14.06 2.32 -6.61
N PHE A 23 -14.84 1.56 -5.84
CA PHE A 23 -14.34 0.85 -4.66
C PHE A 23 -13.46 -0.37 -5.01
N TYR A 24 -13.72 -1.01 -6.16
CA TYR A 24 -12.88 -2.10 -6.66
C TYR A 24 -11.50 -1.60 -7.10
N LEU A 25 -11.44 -0.45 -7.78
CA LEU A 25 -10.19 0.16 -8.24
C LEU A 25 -9.39 0.87 -7.12
N HIS A 26 -9.99 1.15 -5.97
CA HIS A 26 -9.30 1.75 -4.82
C HIS A 26 -8.70 0.73 -3.85
N GLN A 27 -8.83 -0.57 -4.16
CA GLN A 27 -8.37 -1.67 -3.31
C GLN A 27 -6.88 -2.01 -3.48
N GLU A 28 -6.09 -1.06 -3.98
CA GLU A 28 -4.65 -1.21 -4.22
C GLU A 28 -3.88 -1.35 -2.89
N ASP A 29 -3.44 -2.58 -2.64
CA ASP A 29 -2.28 -3.04 -1.86
C ASP A 29 -1.90 -2.30 -0.57
N LYS A 30 -2.47 -2.82 0.53
CA LYS A 30 -1.99 -2.63 1.91
C LYS A 30 -0.50 -2.96 2.08
N ALA A 31 0.08 -3.76 1.18
CA ALA A 31 1.51 -4.07 1.14
C ALA A 31 2.37 -2.83 0.83
N VAL A 32 1.88 -1.90 0.00
CA VAL A 32 2.60 -0.66 -0.35
C VAL A 32 2.41 0.41 0.73
N ASP A 33 1.24 0.46 1.37
CA ASP A 33 1.00 1.38 2.48
C ASP A 33 1.85 1.05 3.72
N ALA A 34 2.18 -0.23 3.95
CA ALA A 34 3.14 -0.63 4.97
C ALA A 34 4.56 -0.07 4.73
N ILE A 35 4.91 0.23 3.46
CA ILE A 35 6.18 0.88 3.10
C ILE A 35 6.11 2.40 3.32
N LYS A 36 4.91 3.01 3.24
CA LYS A 36 4.73 4.47 3.35
C LYS A 36 4.80 5.01 4.79
N THR A 37 4.66 4.19 5.82
CA THR A 37 4.70 4.64 7.21
C THR A 37 6.11 4.59 7.79
N GLY A 38 6.92 5.65 7.58
CA GLY A 38 8.20 5.78 8.29
C GLY A 38 9.23 6.80 7.79
N SER A 39 8.87 7.70 6.87
CA SER A 39 9.87 8.50 6.12
C SER A 39 10.50 9.69 6.89
N SER A 40 10.09 10.05 8.12
CA SER A 40 10.59 11.30 8.73
C SER A 40 12.06 11.23 9.23
N ARG A 41 12.54 10.05 9.62
CA ARG A 41 13.93 9.89 10.11
C ARG A 41 14.94 9.63 9.00
N ILE A 42 14.58 8.84 7.99
CA ILE A 42 15.48 8.47 6.89
C ILE A 42 15.65 9.64 5.91
N SER A 43 14.59 10.42 5.63
CA SER A 43 14.65 11.58 4.73
C SER A 43 15.75 12.57 5.10
N LYS A 44 15.87 12.94 6.39
CA LYS A 44 16.89 13.91 6.84
C LYS A 44 18.33 13.44 6.63
N GLN A 45 18.61 12.14 6.72
CA GLN A 45 19.96 11.60 6.52
C GLN A 45 20.32 11.55 5.03
N ILE A 46 19.33 11.23 4.17
CA ILE A 46 19.46 11.27 2.71
C ILE A 46 19.70 12.72 2.25
N ASP A 47 18.91 13.67 2.77
CA ASP A 47 19.03 15.10 2.43
C ASP A 47 20.39 15.68 2.80
N GLN A 48 21.01 15.15 3.87
CA GLN A 48 22.34 15.56 4.33
C GLN A 48 23.50 14.86 3.62
N ARG A 49 23.24 14.04 2.58
CA ARG A 49 24.24 13.24 1.84
C ARG A 49 25.15 12.41 2.74
N LYS A 50 24.68 12.01 3.92
CA LYS A 50 25.46 11.18 4.83
C LYS A 50 25.39 9.72 4.36
N PRO A 51 26.44 8.91 4.55
CA PRO A 51 26.33 7.47 4.37
C PRO A 51 25.24 6.88 5.26
N ILE A 52 24.43 5.98 4.72
CA ILE A 52 23.33 5.32 5.44
C ILE A 52 23.42 3.82 5.22
N SER A 53 23.19 3.06 6.27
CA SER A 53 23.10 1.60 6.21
C SER A 53 21.73 1.13 6.64
N PHE A 54 21.14 0.19 5.89
CA PHE A 54 19.87 -0.45 6.21
C PHE A 54 20.05 -1.96 6.29
N LEU A 55 19.41 -2.58 7.26
CA LEU A 55 19.29 -4.03 7.35
C LEU A 55 18.02 -4.44 6.62
N LEU A 56 18.17 -5.14 5.49
CA LEU A 56 17.07 -5.76 4.76
C LEU A 56 16.92 -7.21 5.22
N LEU A 57 15.69 -7.56 5.58
CA LEU A 57 15.30 -8.91 6.00
C LEU A 57 14.25 -9.44 5.03
N GLY A 58 14.57 -10.52 4.32
CA GLY A 58 13.57 -11.33 3.64
C GLY A 58 12.95 -12.27 4.67
N VAL A 59 11.69 -12.03 5.03
CA VAL A 59 10.98 -12.84 6.04
C VAL A 59 9.98 -13.77 5.36
N ASP A 60 9.94 -15.04 5.76
CA ASP A 60 8.82 -15.95 5.52
C ASP A 60 7.83 -15.82 6.70
N PRO A 61 6.69 -15.13 6.51
CA PRO A 61 5.67 -14.99 7.55
C PRO A 61 4.89 -16.29 7.81
N GLY A 62 5.03 -17.31 6.96
CA GLY A 62 4.24 -18.54 7.00
C GLY A 62 2.79 -18.34 6.53
N ALA A 63 1.98 -19.41 6.62
CA ALA A 63 0.63 -19.46 6.06
C ALA A 63 -0.46 -18.75 6.91
N ASP A 64 -0.12 -18.21 8.08
CA ASP A 64 -1.07 -17.72 9.09
C ASP A 64 -1.33 -16.19 9.01
N GLY A 65 -1.12 -15.58 7.84
CA GLY A 65 -1.45 -14.16 7.63
C GLY A 65 -0.67 -13.17 8.52
N ARG A 66 0.50 -13.58 9.04
CA ARG A 66 1.40 -12.71 9.80
C ARG A 66 1.95 -11.63 8.88
N VAL A 67 1.92 -10.37 9.30
CA VAL A 67 2.38 -9.23 8.49
C VAL A 67 3.62 -8.54 9.06
N ASP A 68 3.99 -8.87 10.29
CA ASP A 68 4.97 -8.14 11.09
C ASP A 68 6.11 -9.02 11.63
N ARG A 69 6.05 -10.34 11.41
CA ARG A 69 7.00 -11.31 11.96
C ARG A 69 7.06 -12.57 11.11
N GLY A 70 8.26 -13.10 10.92
CA GLY A 70 8.52 -14.33 10.18
C GLY A 70 9.94 -14.83 10.45
N LEU A 71 10.28 -16.02 9.93
CA LEU A 71 11.68 -16.46 9.90
C LEU A 71 12.41 -15.68 8.81
N SER A 72 13.62 -15.21 9.07
CA SER A 72 14.41 -14.53 8.04
C SER A 72 15.12 -15.56 7.18
N ASP A 73 14.66 -15.73 5.95
CA ASP A 73 15.30 -16.59 4.96
C ASP A 73 16.48 -15.88 4.29
N SER A 74 16.52 -14.56 4.36
CA SER A 74 17.59 -13.74 3.80
C SER A 74 17.86 -12.49 4.65
N MET A 75 19.13 -12.15 4.80
CA MET A 75 19.59 -10.98 5.54
C MET A 75 20.67 -10.27 4.74
N MET A 76 20.48 -8.98 4.47
CA MET A 76 21.44 -8.16 3.74
C MET A 76 21.65 -6.83 4.44
N VAL A 77 22.91 -6.44 4.64
CA VAL A 77 23.26 -5.08 5.04
C VAL A 77 23.58 -4.29 3.79
N VAL A 78 22.78 -3.26 3.51
CA VAL A 78 23.00 -2.36 2.37
C VAL A 78 23.49 -1.03 2.88
N THR A 79 24.65 -0.62 2.41
CA THR A 79 25.22 0.70 2.70
C THR A 79 25.18 1.54 1.43
N LEU A 80 24.56 2.71 1.53
CA LEU A 80 24.48 3.72 0.49
C LEU A 80 25.34 4.91 0.91
N ASN A 81 26.27 5.32 0.05
CA ASN A 81 27.05 6.54 0.23
C ASN A 81 26.68 7.54 -0.88
N PRO A 82 25.87 8.57 -0.61
CA PRO A 82 25.36 9.51 -1.61
C PRO A 82 26.39 10.53 -2.15
N ALA A 83 27.67 10.37 -1.81
CA ALA A 83 28.75 11.24 -2.23
C ALA A 83 28.90 11.30 -3.75
#